data_AF-A0A954MNW2-F1
#
_entry.id   AF-A0A954MNW2-F1
#
_cell.length_a   1.000
_cell.length_b   1.000
_cell.length_c   1.000
_cell.angle_alpha   90.00
_cell.angle_beta   90.00
_cell.angle_gamma   90.00
#
_symmetry.space_group_name_H-M   'P 1'
#
loop_
_entity.id
_entity.type
_entity.pdbx_description
1 polymer ?
#
loop_
_entity_poly.entity_id
_entity_poly.type
_entity_poly.pdbx_seq_one_letter_code
_entity_poly.pdbx_strand_id
1 'polypeptide(L)'
;MNLVESTGERFNAFTCTQLGHDFIDAVCANLKPYNRSVLDHLVGWAKGTYDNVRSSPPLTRVLSPLAPIPKPAQEILRERIVQGSGVEPSRRRNALNWVERLRIESPTQISWKVRPAMLDEDHWRDLHAGTLFFVARDAAIGLLDQVEAHIGNQTDLKLSMDTPLPRAIADKCDLLRARAAEFLQNNHDPSPCASAGEFCRECTENVDALLLEKLLAREGRVLRQRGREVVPGVAFRGNQLSEPETARSPEEGGEEAKVDKTIPVPEGISHRVHNLFLLNLDLCDELDNWLGTSTENDGGE
;
A
#
# COMPACT_ATOMS: atom_id res chain seq x y z
N MET A 1 2.38 -5.61 14.75
CA MET A 1 2.24 -7.00 15.21
C MET A 1 3.61 -7.45 15.68
N ASN A 2 3.76 -7.94 16.91
CA ASN A 2 5.07 -8.24 17.51
C ASN A 2 5.59 -9.65 17.14
N LEU A 3 5.45 -10.06 15.88
CA LEU A 3 5.89 -11.37 15.38
C LEU A 3 7.40 -11.40 15.09
N VAL A 4 7.96 -10.23 14.79
CA VAL A 4 9.39 -10.04 14.54
C VAL A 4 9.86 -8.79 15.29
N GLU A 5 11.07 -8.86 15.81
CA GLU A 5 11.83 -7.73 16.31
C GLU A 5 12.80 -7.27 15.22
N SER A 6 12.99 -5.97 15.10
CA SER A 6 13.90 -5.38 14.14
C SER A 6 14.98 -4.59 14.86
N THR A 7 16.23 -4.79 14.45
CA THR A 7 17.38 -3.96 14.86
C THR A 7 17.73 -2.90 13.79
N GLY A 8 16.95 -2.80 12.71
CA GLY A 8 17.14 -1.85 11.61
C GLY A 8 16.28 -2.16 10.39
N GLU A 9 16.33 -1.29 9.37
CA GLU A 9 15.43 -1.37 8.20
C GLU A 9 15.82 -2.43 7.15
N ARG A 10 16.93 -3.15 7.32
CA ARG A 10 17.38 -4.16 6.35
C ARG A 10 16.68 -5.51 6.58
N PHE A 11 16.39 -6.25 5.52
CA PHE A 11 15.75 -7.58 5.58
C PHE A 11 16.47 -8.57 6.53
N ASN A 12 17.79 -8.48 6.68
CA ASN A 12 18.56 -9.34 7.58
C ASN A 12 18.59 -8.86 9.04
N ALA A 13 17.89 -7.77 9.38
CA ALA A 13 17.86 -7.18 10.72
C ALA A 13 16.63 -7.63 11.54
N PHE A 14 15.78 -8.49 10.96
CA PHE A 14 14.61 -9.04 11.61
C PHE A 14 14.93 -10.37 12.29
N THR A 15 14.52 -10.51 13.55
CA THR A 15 14.58 -11.75 14.31
C THR A 15 13.17 -12.13 14.74
N CYS A 16 12.83 -13.40 14.62
CA CYS A 16 11.53 -13.90 15.03
C CYS A 16 11.39 -13.80 16.56
N THR A 17 10.30 -13.23 17.05
CA THR A 17 10.00 -13.26 18.49
C THR A 17 9.52 -14.64 18.89
N GLN A 18 9.41 -14.92 20.20
CA GLN A 18 8.80 -16.18 20.66
C GLN A 18 7.39 -16.37 20.07
N LEU A 19 6.61 -15.29 20.01
CA LEU A 19 5.30 -15.31 19.40
C LEU A 19 5.36 -15.62 17.89
N GLY A 20 6.35 -15.07 17.19
CA GLY A 20 6.53 -15.38 15.77
C GLY A 20 6.83 -16.88 15.57
N HIS A 21 7.62 -17.49 16.45
CA HIS A 21 7.81 -18.94 16.45
C HIS A 21 6.50 -19.69 16.73
N ASP A 22 5.74 -19.26 17.75
CA ASP A 22 4.45 -19.89 18.08
C ASP A 22 3.46 -19.81 16.88
N PHE A 23 3.48 -18.70 16.14
CA PHE A 23 2.69 -18.53 14.91
C PHE A 23 3.17 -19.47 13.80
N ILE A 24 4.47 -19.54 13.53
CA ILE A 24 5.04 -20.45 12.52
C ILE A 24 4.70 -21.91 12.86
N ASP A 25 4.81 -22.30 14.13
CA ASP A 25 4.48 -23.64 14.61
C ASP A 25 2.98 -23.94 14.43
N ALA A 26 2.10 -22.96 14.72
CA ALA A 26 0.68 -23.07 14.50
C ALA A 26 0.32 -23.23 13.01
N VAL A 27 0.98 -22.48 12.11
CA VAL A 27 0.81 -22.62 10.65
C VAL A 27 1.31 -23.96 10.16
N CYS A 28 2.46 -24.41 10.67
CA CYS A 28 3.06 -25.67 10.26
C CYS A 28 2.34 -26.89 10.88
N ALA A 29 1.44 -26.71 11.85
CA ALA A 29 0.51 -27.71 12.38
C ALA A 29 1.11 -29.11 12.63
N ASN A 30 2.30 -29.18 13.24
CA ASN A 30 3.06 -30.42 13.47
C ASN A 30 3.38 -31.24 12.22
N LEU A 31 3.38 -30.62 11.04
CA LEU A 31 3.73 -31.29 9.79
C LEU A 31 5.19 -31.69 9.82
N LYS A 32 5.43 -32.98 9.54
CA LYS A 32 6.74 -33.59 9.58
C LYS A 32 7.16 -34.11 8.21
N PRO A 33 7.46 -33.25 7.21
CA PRO A 33 8.00 -33.72 5.95
C PRO A 33 9.26 -34.55 6.19
N TYR A 34 9.19 -35.84 5.85
CA TYR A 34 10.27 -36.80 6.08
C TYR A 34 10.74 -36.89 7.55
N ASN A 35 9.80 -36.85 8.51
CA ASN A 35 10.06 -36.91 9.96
C ASN A 35 10.86 -35.73 10.55
N ARG A 36 10.85 -34.57 9.88
CA ARG A 36 11.56 -33.34 10.31
C ARG A 36 10.58 -32.17 10.36
N SER A 37 10.88 -31.12 11.10
CA SER A 37 10.07 -29.90 11.02
C SER A 37 10.13 -29.30 9.60
N VAL A 38 9.11 -28.50 9.24
CA VAL A 38 9.10 -27.75 7.98
C VAL A 38 10.33 -26.84 7.88
N LEU A 39 10.69 -26.17 8.98
CA LEU A 39 11.86 -25.30 9.04
C LEU A 39 13.17 -26.06 8.79
N ASP A 40 13.39 -27.19 9.46
CA ASP A 40 14.59 -28.02 9.25
C ASP A 40 14.71 -28.50 7.81
N HIS A 41 13.56 -28.83 7.19
CA HIS A 41 13.52 -29.25 5.80
C HIS A 41 13.93 -28.13 4.86
N LEU A 42 13.42 -26.91 5.06
CA LEU A 42 13.77 -25.73 4.26
C LEU A 42 15.24 -25.31 4.45
N VAL A 43 15.76 -25.37 5.68
CA VAL A 43 17.17 -25.08 5.97
C VAL A 43 18.08 -26.09 5.28
N GLY A 44 17.72 -27.37 5.30
CA GLY A 44 18.47 -28.40 4.58
C GLY A 44 18.41 -28.23 3.06
N TRP A 45 17.26 -27.82 2.51
CA TRP A 45 17.14 -27.48 1.09
C TRP A 45 18.04 -26.29 0.70
N ALA A 46 18.01 -25.19 1.46
CA ALA A 46 18.86 -24.02 1.24
C ALA A 46 20.36 -24.35 1.32
N LYS A 47 20.74 -25.34 2.14
CA LYS A 47 22.11 -25.85 2.27
C LYS A 47 22.50 -26.90 1.21
N GLY A 48 21.58 -27.27 0.32
CA GLY A 48 21.78 -28.32 -0.68
C GLY A 48 21.82 -29.74 -0.11
N THR A 49 21.38 -29.94 1.13
CA THR A 49 21.29 -31.27 1.78
C THR A 49 20.11 -32.09 1.25
N TYR A 50 19.03 -31.43 0.81
CA TYR A 50 17.80 -32.05 0.30
C TYR A 50 17.34 -31.37 -0.99
N ASP A 51 16.76 -32.11 -1.93
CA ASP A 51 16.24 -31.63 -3.22
C ASP A 51 14.73 -31.88 -3.41
N ASN A 52 14.11 -32.57 -2.45
CA ASN A 52 12.76 -33.11 -2.52
C ASN A 52 11.66 -32.17 -2.00
N VAL A 53 11.84 -30.85 -2.19
CA VAL A 53 10.86 -29.82 -1.80
C VAL A 53 9.59 -29.90 -2.64
N ARG A 54 9.72 -30.17 -3.95
CA ARG A 54 8.59 -30.23 -4.89
C ARG A 54 7.72 -31.48 -4.74
N SER A 55 8.25 -32.55 -4.17
CA SER A 55 7.60 -33.86 -4.13
C SER A 55 6.87 -34.16 -2.82
N SER A 56 6.84 -33.21 -1.88
CA SER A 56 6.20 -33.38 -0.57
C SER A 56 4.86 -32.63 -0.52
N PRO A 57 3.71 -33.31 -0.66
CA PRO A 57 2.40 -32.67 -0.56
C PRO A 57 2.18 -31.85 0.73
N PRO A 58 2.64 -32.31 1.92
CA PRO A 58 2.57 -31.50 3.13
C PRO A 58 3.33 -30.18 3.03
N LEU A 59 4.52 -30.19 2.41
CA LEU A 59 5.34 -29.00 2.25
C LEU A 59 4.75 -28.05 1.22
N THR A 60 4.30 -28.59 0.07
CA THR A 60 3.58 -27.81 -0.94
C THR A 60 2.35 -27.12 -0.36
N ARG A 61 1.59 -27.81 0.51
CA ARG A 61 0.42 -27.23 1.16
C ARG A 61 0.77 -26.11 2.14
N VAL A 62 1.78 -26.28 2.99
CA VAL A 62 2.19 -25.25 3.98
C VAL A 62 2.78 -24.01 3.32
N LEU A 63 3.50 -24.19 2.23
CA LEU A 63 4.14 -23.09 1.50
C LEU A 63 3.22 -22.45 0.46
N SER A 64 2.05 -23.03 0.22
CA SER A 64 1.10 -22.51 -0.75
C SER A 64 0.45 -21.24 -0.20
N PRO A 65 0.55 -20.10 -0.91
CA PRO A 65 -0.18 -18.88 -0.53
C PRO A 65 -1.69 -19.02 -0.79
N LEU A 66 -2.12 -20.08 -1.47
CA LEU A 66 -3.53 -20.40 -1.76
C LEU A 66 -4.15 -21.35 -0.73
N ALA A 67 -3.37 -21.84 0.23
CA ALA A 67 -3.91 -22.69 1.29
C ALA A 67 -4.39 -21.79 2.45
N PRO A 68 -5.61 -22.01 2.99
CA PRO A 68 -6.10 -21.22 4.10
C PRO A 68 -5.20 -21.40 5.33
N ILE A 69 -5.01 -20.32 6.08
CA ILE A 69 -4.25 -20.34 7.32
C ILE A 69 -4.98 -21.24 8.34
N PRO A 70 -4.31 -22.16 9.05
CA PRO A 70 -4.97 -22.97 10.08
C PRO A 70 -5.58 -22.14 11.21
N LYS A 71 -6.75 -22.53 11.72
CA LYS A 71 -7.47 -21.81 12.80
C LYS A 71 -6.62 -21.39 14.00
N PRO A 72 -5.73 -22.24 14.56
CA PRO A 72 -4.88 -21.80 15.68
C PRO A 72 -3.97 -20.62 15.33
N ALA A 73 -3.48 -20.56 14.08
CA ALA A 73 -2.67 -19.45 13.60
C ALA A 73 -3.50 -18.19 13.32
N GLN A 74 -4.74 -18.35 12.81
CA GLN A 74 -5.69 -17.24 12.66
C GLN A 74 -6.02 -16.59 14.02
N GLU A 75 -6.24 -17.40 15.06
CA GLU A 75 -6.51 -16.93 16.43
C GLU A 75 -5.35 -16.09 16.97
N ILE A 76 -4.10 -16.54 16.76
CA ILE A 76 -2.90 -15.78 17.12
C ILE A 76 -2.89 -14.42 16.40
N LEU A 77 -3.16 -14.37 15.09
CA LEU A 77 -3.20 -13.11 14.34
C LEU A 77 -4.30 -12.17 14.84
N ARG A 78 -5.52 -12.69 15.01
CA ARG A 78 -6.68 -11.92 15.50
C ARG A 78 -6.39 -11.33 16.88
N GLU A 79 -5.89 -12.13 17.81
CA GLU A 79 -5.53 -11.65 19.15
C GLU A 79 -4.53 -10.49 19.04
N ARG A 80 -3.51 -10.62 18.18
CA ARG A 80 -2.44 -9.61 18.08
C ARG A 80 -2.84 -8.31 17.40
N ILE A 81 -3.86 -8.32 16.56
CA ILE A 81 -4.46 -7.09 16.03
C ILE A 81 -5.13 -6.31 17.16
N VAL A 82 -5.85 -7.02 18.03
CA VAL A 82 -6.71 -6.48 19.09
C VAL A 82 -5.97 -6.21 20.40
N GLN A 83 -4.89 -6.94 20.68
CA GLN A 83 -4.17 -6.90 21.95
C GLN A 83 -3.36 -5.61 22.14
N GLY A 84 -3.28 -5.17 23.39
CA GLY A 84 -2.59 -3.97 23.83
C GLY A 84 -3.51 -2.94 24.47
N SER A 85 -2.90 -1.99 25.17
CA SER A 85 -3.55 -0.81 25.75
C SER A 85 -3.01 0.47 25.12
N GLY A 86 -3.81 1.54 25.14
CA GLY A 86 -3.48 2.82 24.53
C GLY A 86 -4.18 3.09 23.21
N VAL A 87 -3.80 4.18 22.55
CA VAL A 87 -4.48 4.73 21.37
C VAL A 87 -4.35 3.80 20.16
N GLU A 88 -3.13 3.40 19.80
CA GLU A 88 -2.87 2.59 18.61
C GLU A 88 -3.53 1.20 18.62
N PRO A 89 -3.45 0.40 19.70
CA PRO A 89 -4.22 -0.85 19.79
C PRO A 89 -5.74 -0.63 19.72
N SER A 90 -6.25 0.45 20.32
CA SER A 90 -7.68 0.77 20.26
C SER A 90 -8.12 1.12 18.85
N ARG A 91 -7.32 1.92 18.11
CA ARG A 91 -7.57 2.25 16.71
C ARG A 91 -7.62 1.01 15.82
N ARG A 92 -6.67 0.07 15.99
CA ARG A 92 -6.67 -1.20 15.24
C ARG A 92 -7.90 -2.07 15.55
N ARG A 93 -8.26 -2.19 16.83
CA ARG A 93 -9.47 -2.93 17.25
C ARG A 93 -10.74 -2.31 16.66
N ASN A 94 -10.85 -0.99 16.70
CA ASN A 94 -11.97 -0.24 16.16
C ASN A 94 -12.08 -0.38 14.63
N ALA A 95 -10.95 -0.33 13.92
CA ALA A 95 -10.90 -0.59 12.48
C ALA A 95 -11.30 -2.03 12.14
N LEU A 96 -10.84 -3.02 12.91
CA LEU A 96 -11.23 -4.42 12.73
C LEU A 96 -12.74 -4.60 12.93
N ASN A 97 -13.30 -4.02 14.00
CA ASN A 97 -14.75 -4.04 14.24
C ASN A 97 -15.53 -3.37 13.10
N TRP A 98 -14.99 -2.28 12.55
CA TRP A 98 -15.61 -1.59 11.42
C TRP A 98 -15.68 -2.50 10.19
N VAL A 99 -14.55 -3.08 9.74
CA VAL A 99 -14.56 -3.97 8.57
C VAL A 99 -15.37 -5.24 8.79
N GLU A 100 -15.44 -5.75 10.02
CA GLU A 100 -16.30 -6.86 10.39
C GLU A 100 -17.78 -6.52 10.20
N ARG A 101 -18.20 -5.32 10.59
CA ARG A 101 -19.56 -4.84 10.31
C ARG A 101 -19.83 -4.66 8.82
N LEU A 102 -18.85 -4.19 8.05
CA LEU A 102 -18.98 -4.10 6.59
C LEU A 102 -19.24 -5.47 5.98
N ARG A 103 -18.52 -6.49 6.45
CA ARG A 103 -18.67 -7.88 6.02
C ARG A 103 -20.08 -8.41 6.32
N ILE A 104 -20.58 -8.17 7.53
CA ILE A 104 -21.88 -8.69 7.99
C ILE A 104 -23.06 -7.92 7.38
N GLU A 105 -23.03 -6.59 7.40
CA GLU A 105 -24.18 -5.75 6.99
C GLU A 105 -24.20 -5.46 5.49
N SER A 106 -23.06 -5.60 4.79
CA SER A 106 -22.90 -5.31 3.36
C SER A 106 -23.59 -4.01 2.92
N PRO A 107 -23.28 -2.85 3.56
CA PRO A 107 -23.92 -1.59 3.22
C PRO A 107 -23.57 -1.18 1.78
N THR A 108 -24.53 -0.57 1.08
CA THR A 108 -24.38 -0.24 -0.34
C THR A 108 -23.39 0.88 -0.64
N GLN A 109 -23.15 1.82 0.28
CA GLN A 109 -22.13 2.86 0.11
C GLN A 109 -21.78 3.55 1.43
N ILE A 110 -20.49 3.77 1.67
CA ILE A 110 -19.98 4.60 2.77
C ILE A 110 -19.35 5.86 2.17
N SER A 111 -19.59 7.01 2.78
CA SER A 111 -19.01 8.29 2.37
C SER A 111 -18.27 8.97 3.52
N TRP A 112 -17.32 9.85 3.19
CA TRP A 112 -16.59 10.66 4.17
C TRP A 112 -17.50 11.53 5.06
N LYS A 113 -18.76 11.77 4.65
CA LYS A 113 -19.75 12.54 5.41
C LYS A 113 -20.35 11.80 6.59
N VAL A 114 -20.29 10.47 6.60
CA VAL A 114 -20.90 9.64 7.64
C VAL A 114 -19.83 8.78 8.30
N ARG A 115 -19.40 9.19 9.50
CA ARG A 115 -18.43 8.44 10.28
C ARG A 115 -19.03 7.12 10.79
N PRO A 116 -18.35 5.97 10.63
CA PRO A 116 -18.73 4.72 11.28
C PRO A 116 -18.67 4.82 12.81
N ALA A 117 -19.68 4.28 13.49
CA ALA A 117 -19.79 4.37 14.96
C ALA A 117 -18.58 3.79 15.73
N MET A 118 -17.87 2.82 15.14
CA MET A 118 -16.73 2.16 15.78
C MET A 118 -15.44 2.96 15.72
N LEU A 119 -15.29 3.88 14.77
CA LEU A 119 -14.12 4.73 14.67
C LEU A 119 -14.34 5.99 15.48
N ASP A 120 -13.39 6.40 16.32
CA ASP A 120 -13.45 7.72 16.93
C ASP A 120 -13.24 8.84 15.90
N GLU A 121 -13.57 10.07 16.30
CA GLU A 121 -13.53 11.24 15.41
C GLU A 121 -12.11 11.52 14.91
N ASP A 122 -11.11 11.42 15.78
CA ASP A 122 -9.71 11.71 15.42
C ASP A 122 -9.19 10.69 14.39
N HIS A 123 -9.46 9.40 14.61
CA HIS A 123 -9.09 8.35 13.67
C HIS A 123 -9.81 8.50 12.33
N TRP A 124 -11.08 8.90 12.32
CA TRP A 124 -11.81 9.16 11.08
C TRP A 124 -11.22 10.35 10.30
N ARG A 125 -10.87 11.43 11.00
CA ARG A 125 -10.20 12.59 10.41
C ARG A 125 -8.81 12.24 9.87
N ASP A 126 -8.08 11.38 10.58
CA ASP A 126 -6.77 10.88 10.13
C ASP A 126 -6.89 10.10 8.81
N LEU A 127 -7.89 9.21 8.70
CA LEU A 127 -8.15 8.44 7.47
C LEU A 127 -8.52 9.35 6.30
N HIS A 128 -9.35 10.37 6.55
CA HIS A 128 -9.75 11.33 5.52
C HIS A 128 -8.57 12.20 5.08
N ALA A 129 -7.77 12.73 6.02
CA ALA A 129 -6.57 13.49 5.72
C ALA A 129 -5.56 12.66 4.92
N GLY A 130 -5.35 11.39 5.30
CA GLY A 130 -4.51 10.46 4.55
C GLY A 130 -4.99 10.26 3.11
N THR A 131 -6.30 10.18 2.89
CA THR A 131 -6.91 10.07 1.56
C THR A 131 -6.63 11.30 0.71
N LEU A 132 -6.91 12.49 1.23
CA LEU A 132 -6.63 13.76 0.53
C LEU A 132 -5.14 13.91 0.22
N PHE A 133 -4.26 13.52 1.15
CA PHE A 133 -2.82 13.58 0.94
C PHE A 133 -2.36 12.60 -0.14
N PHE A 134 -2.86 11.37 -0.17
CA PHE A 134 -2.53 10.42 -1.23
C PHE A 134 -2.94 10.94 -2.60
N VAL A 135 -4.12 11.57 -2.72
CA VAL A 135 -4.55 12.21 -3.97
C VAL A 135 -3.59 13.32 -4.40
N ALA A 136 -3.12 14.16 -3.47
CA ALA A 136 -2.13 15.20 -3.77
C ALA A 136 -0.75 14.61 -4.15
N ARG A 137 -0.28 13.59 -3.42
CA ARG A 137 0.97 12.88 -3.70
C ARG A 137 0.94 12.22 -5.08
N ASP A 138 -0.13 11.50 -5.40
CA ASP A 138 -0.27 10.78 -6.66
C ASP A 138 -0.36 11.77 -7.84
N ALA A 139 -0.97 12.94 -7.63
CA ALA A 139 -0.93 14.04 -8.60
C ALA A 139 0.49 14.59 -8.80
N ALA A 140 1.31 14.67 -7.75
CA ALA A 140 2.71 15.10 -7.85
C ALA A 140 3.56 14.08 -8.59
N ILE A 141 3.35 12.78 -8.35
CA ILE A 141 4.05 11.73 -9.09
C ILE A 141 3.62 11.76 -10.56
N GLY A 142 2.33 11.87 -10.85
CA GLY A 142 1.85 12.01 -12.23
C GLY A 142 2.34 13.27 -12.95
N LEU A 143 2.69 14.34 -12.22
CA LEU A 143 3.39 15.50 -12.78
C LEU A 143 4.84 15.17 -13.12
N LEU A 144 5.57 14.49 -12.23
CA LEU A 144 6.95 14.06 -12.47
C LEU A 144 7.04 13.07 -13.64
N ASP A 145 6.11 12.11 -13.73
CA ASP A 145 6.02 11.17 -14.86
C ASP A 145 5.78 11.92 -16.18
N GLN A 146 4.93 12.95 -16.16
CA GLN A 146 4.67 13.78 -17.33
C GLN A 146 5.90 14.60 -17.75
N VAL A 147 6.70 15.08 -16.80
CA VAL A 147 7.98 15.75 -17.06
C VAL A 147 9.00 14.76 -17.61
N GLU A 148 9.09 13.56 -17.03
CA GLU A 148 9.98 12.49 -17.51
C GLU A 148 9.65 12.11 -18.96
N ALA A 149 8.37 11.84 -19.25
CA ALA A 149 7.90 11.52 -20.58
C ALA A 149 8.14 12.68 -21.57
N HIS A 150 8.01 13.93 -21.13
CA HIS A 150 8.30 15.07 -21.97
C HIS A 150 9.79 15.14 -22.32
N ILE A 151 10.67 15.02 -21.32
CA ILE A 151 12.13 15.03 -21.51
C ILE A 151 12.58 13.87 -22.39
N GLY A 152 12.03 12.67 -22.20
CA GLY A 152 12.36 11.48 -22.97
C GLY A 152 12.01 11.58 -24.47
N ASN A 153 11.06 12.44 -24.82
CA ASN A 153 10.69 12.72 -26.22
C ASN A 153 11.47 13.89 -26.84
N GLN A 154 12.41 14.51 -26.12
CA GLN A 154 13.26 15.59 -26.66
C GLN A 154 14.67 15.10 -27.01
N THR A 155 15.23 15.64 -28.09
CA THR A 155 16.61 15.37 -28.52
C THR A 155 17.64 15.81 -27.47
N ASP A 156 17.40 16.95 -26.82
CA ASP A 156 18.33 17.54 -25.86
C ASP A 156 18.20 16.96 -24.43
N LEU A 157 17.22 16.06 -24.22
CA LEU A 157 16.93 15.42 -22.93
C LEU A 157 16.93 16.41 -21.76
N LYS A 158 16.25 17.53 -21.92
CA LYS A 158 16.14 18.56 -20.89
C LYS A 158 14.85 19.36 -20.99
N LEU A 159 14.43 19.95 -19.88
CA LEU A 159 13.33 20.91 -19.84
C LEU A 159 13.83 22.21 -19.21
N SER A 160 13.68 23.35 -19.92
CA SER A 160 14.00 24.66 -19.38
C SER A 160 12.84 25.18 -18.52
N MET A 161 13.17 25.67 -17.33
CA MET A 161 12.21 26.35 -16.43
C MET A 161 12.17 27.88 -16.64
N ASP A 162 12.99 28.41 -17.55
CA ASP A 162 13.00 29.85 -17.88
C ASP A 162 12.02 30.18 -19.01
N THR A 163 11.53 29.16 -19.71
CA THR A 163 10.47 29.25 -20.71
C THR A 163 9.14 28.79 -20.13
N PRO A 164 7.99 29.28 -20.67
CA PRO A 164 6.69 28.74 -20.30
C PRO A 164 6.65 27.22 -20.45
N LEU A 165 6.11 26.54 -19.44
CA LEU A 165 6.04 25.09 -19.47
C LEU A 165 5.10 24.61 -20.58
N PRO A 166 5.37 23.44 -21.19
CA PRO A 166 4.44 22.78 -22.08
C PRO A 166 3.08 22.61 -21.43
N ARG A 167 2.00 22.81 -22.20
CA ARG A 167 0.61 22.78 -21.70
C ARG A 167 0.29 21.52 -20.88
N ALA A 168 0.73 20.34 -21.33
CA ALA A 168 0.48 19.09 -20.60
C ALA A 168 1.11 19.07 -19.19
N ILE A 169 2.24 19.73 -18.99
CA ILE A 169 2.90 19.85 -17.69
C ILE A 169 2.19 20.93 -16.85
N ALA A 170 1.83 22.07 -17.46
CA ALA A 170 1.05 23.11 -16.78
C ALA A 170 -0.31 22.59 -16.26
N ASP A 171 -1.03 21.81 -17.08
CA ASP A 171 -2.31 21.19 -16.68
C ASP A 171 -2.12 20.25 -15.46
N LYS A 172 -0.98 19.54 -15.38
CA LYS A 172 -0.63 18.70 -14.23
C LYS A 172 -0.22 19.52 -12.99
N CYS A 173 0.44 20.66 -13.17
CA CYS A 173 0.68 21.62 -12.09
C CYS A 173 -0.64 22.12 -11.49
N ASP A 174 -1.61 22.49 -12.33
CA ASP A 174 -2.93 22.95 -11.87
C ASP A 174 -3.70 21.85 -11.13
N LEU A 175 -3.66 20.62 -11.64
CA LEU A 175 -4.25 19.48 -10.94
C LEU A 175 -3.62 19.28 -9.56
N LEU A 176 -2.28 19.27 -9.47
CA LEU A 176 -1.58 19.13 -8.20
C LEU A 176 -1.93 20.25 -7.22
N ARG A 177 -1.94 21.51 -7.66
CA ARG A 177 -2.36 22.65 -6.83
C ARG A 177 -3.75 22.45 -6.26
N ALA A 178 -4.71 22.05 -7.10
CA ALA A 178 -6.08 21.82 -6.67
C ALA A 178 -6.16 20.75 -5.58
N ARG A 179 -5.47 19.61 -5.76
CA ARG A 179 -5.45 18.52 -4.76
C ARG A 179 -4.73 18.89 -3.47
N ALA A 180 -3.61 19.60 -3.58
CA ALA A 180 -2.90 20.11 -2.41
C ALA A 180 -3.74 21.14 -1.63
N ALA A 181 -4.47 22.00 -2.33
CA ALA A 181 -5.40 22.95 -1.72
C ALA A 181 -6.57 22.24 -1.02
N GLU A 182 -7.14 21.17 -1.60
CA GLU A 182 -8.17 20.34 -0.95
C GLU A 182 -7.66 19.76 0.39
N PHE A 183 -6.43 19.25 0.43
CA PHE A 183 -5.82 18.78 1.69
C PHE A 183 -5.68 19.90 2.71
N LEU A 184 -5.19 21.08 2.32
CA LEU A 184 -5.00 22.21 3.23
C LEU A 184 -6.34 22.75 3.78
N GLN A 185 -7.40 22.73 2.97
CA GLN A 185 -8.75 23.13 3.38
C GLN A 185 -9.34 22.20 4.45
N ASN A 186 -8.91 20.94 4.50
CA ASN A 186 -9.34 19.99 5.54
C ASN A 186 -8.80 20.33 6.95
N ASN A 187 -7.79 21.22 7.04
CA ASN A 187 -7.23 21.76 8.28
C ASN A 187 -6.92 20.69 9.35
N HIS A 188 -6.37 19.56 8.90
CA HIS A 188 -5.99 18.43 9.73
C HIS A 188 -4.77 17.75 9.11
N ASP A 189 -3.68 17.67 9.88
CA ASP A 189 -2.44 17.04 9.44
C ASP A 189 -1.89 16.14 10.56
N PRO A 190 -2.13 14.82 10.49
CA PRO A 190 -1.64 13.87 11.49
C PRO A 190 -0.18 13.45 11.24
N SER A 191 0.48 13.97 10.21
CA SER A 191 1.87 13.60 9.90
C SER A 191 2.85 14.16 10.93
N PRO A 192 3.98 13.47 11.20
CA PRO A 192 5.02 13.99 12.06
C PRO A 192 5.46 15.38 11.60
N CYS A 193 5.48 16.32 12.55
CA CYS A 193 5.85 17.72 12.33
C CYS A 193 5.03 18.45 11.23
N ALA A 194 3.83 17.98 10.91
CA ALA A 194 2.98 18.54 9.85
C ALA A 194 3.68 18.60 8.46
N SER A 195 4.48 17.56 8.17
CA SER A 195 5.25 17.42 6.94
C SER A 195 4.37 17.26 5.69
N ALA A 196 3.19 16.65 5.82
CA ALA A 196 2.22 16.55 4.73
C ALA A 196 1.66 17.93 4.35
N GLY A 197 1.34 18.77 5.34
CA GLY A 197 0.92 20.14 5.14
C GLY A 197 2.01 21.02 4.58
N GLU A 198 3.28 20.81 4.98
CA GLU A 198 4.43 21.49 4.36
C GLU A 198 4.54 21.15 2.88
N PHE A 199 4.51 19.86 2.53
CA PHE A 199 4.49 19.41 1.14
C PHE A 199 3.33 20.03 0.35
N CYS A 200 2.10 20.00 0.89
CA CYS A 200 0.95 20.58 0.18
C CYS A 200 1.08 22.10 0.01
N ARG A 201 1.63 22.83 0.99
CA ARG A 201 1.90 24.27 0.85
C ARG A 201 2.91 24.55 -0.26
N GLU A 202 3.95 23.74 -0.36
CA GLU A 202 4.92 23.83 -1.46
C GLU A 202 4.26 23.58 -2.83
N CYS A 203 3.35 22.60 -2.90
CA CYS A 203 2.60 22.25 -4.10
C CYS A 203 1.55 23.29 -4.51
N THR A 204 1.14 24.19 -3.60
CA THR A 204 0.24 25.32 -3.92
C THR A 204 0.96 26.56 -4.45
N GLU A 205 2.25 26.45 -4.78
CA GLU A 205 3.01 27.56 -5.35
C GLU A 205 2.40 28.04 -6.69
N ASN A 206 2.25 29.35 -6.82
CA ASN A 206 1.57 29.98 -7.96
C ASN A 206 2.42 29.97 -9.23
N VAL A 207 3.74 29.89 -9.07
CA VAL A 207 4.68 29.85 -10.19
C VAL A 207 5.05 28.40 -10.49
N ASP A 208 4.67 27.91 -11.67
CA ASP A 208 4.94 26.55 -12.15
C ASP A 208 6.41 26.12 -11.96
N ALA A 209 7.34 27.00 -12.34
CA ALA A 209 8.77 26.71 -12.20
C ALA A 209 9.18 26.51 -10.72
N LEU A 210 8.69 27.36 -9.82
CA LEU A 210 9.01 27.25 -8.39
C LEU A 210 8.37 26.00 -7.75
N LEU A 211 7.18 25.61 -8.21
CA LEU A 211 6.54 24.36 -7.82
C LEU A 211 7.41 23.17 -8.22
N LEU A 212 7.85 23.12 -9.48
CA LEU A 212 8.72 22.03 -9.97
C LEU A 212 10.05 21.98 -9.22
N GLU A 213 10.67 23.12 -8.94
CA GLU A 213 11.91 23.17 -8.14
C GLU A 213 11.73 22.51 -6.76
N LYS A 214 10.63 22.82 -6.07
CA LYS A 214 10.32 22.22 -4.76
C LYS A 214 10.10 20.72 -4.85
N LEU A 215 9.42 20.24 -5.90
CA LEU A 215 9.22 18.80 -6.11
C LEU A 215 10.53 18.08 -6.46
N LEU A 216 11.35 18.65 -7.34
CA LEU A 216 12.62 18.06 -7.76
C LEU A 216 13.64 17.99 -6.60
N ALA A 217 13.60 18.96 -5.69
CA ALA A 217 14.40 18.93 -4.47
C ALA A 217 14.06 17.73 -3.56
N ARG A 218 12.84 17.20 -3.65
CA ARG A 218 12.38 16.03 -2.87
C ARG A 218 12.64 14.68 -3.55
N GLU A 219 12.56 14.61 -4.88
CA GLU A 219 12.66 13.36 -5.66
C GLU A 219 14.13 12.97 -5.89
N GLY A 220 14.90 13.81 -6.61
CA GLY A 220 16.34 13.72 -6.82
C GLY A 220 16.91 12.44 -7.47
N ARG A 221 16.11 11.44 -7.85
CA ARG A 221 16.59 10.13 -8.36
C ARG A 221 16.28 9.92 -9.84
N VAL A 222 15.05 10.15 -10.27
CA VAL A 222 14.55 10.01 -11.65
C VAL A 222 14.78 11.30 -12.43
N LEU A 223 14.52 12.45 -11.82
CA LEU A 223 14.74 13.78 -12.39
C LEU A 223 15.65 14.59 -11.48
N ARG A 224 16.51 15.42 -12.08
CA ARG A 224 17.41 16.30 -11.33
C ARG A 224 17.34 17.72 -11.87
N GLN A 225 17.49 18.68 -10.97
CA GLN A 225 17.65 20.07 -11.34
C GLN A 225 19.14 20.41 -11.50
N ARG A 226 19.50 20.99 -12.65
CA ARG A 226 20.83 21.57 -12.90
C ARG A 226 20.66 23.05 -13.28
N GLY A 227 20.83 23.95 -12.32
CA GLY A 227 20.52 25.35 -12.52
C GLY A 227 19.02 25.55 -12.78
N ARG A 228 18.65 26.10 -13.92
CA ARG A 228 17.25 26.31 -14.36
C ARG A 228 16.77 25.28 -15.37
N GLU A 229 17.50 24.18 -15.52
CA GLU A 229 17.13 23.06 -16.38
C GLU A 229 16.80 21.81 -15.55
N VAL A 230 15.77 21.08 -15.95
CA VAL A 230 15.46 19.73 -15.47
C VAL A 230 16.10 18.72 -16.41
N VAL A 231 16.85 17.78 -15.87
CA VAL A 231 17.65 16.79 -16.61
C VAL A 231 17.46 15.38 -16.05
N PRO A 232 17.75 14.33 -16.84
CA PRO A 232 17.72 12.94 -16.40
C PRO A 232 18.54 12.63 -15.15
N GLY A 233 17.89 11.91 -14.23
CA GLY A 233 18.49 11.26 -13.07
C GLY A 233 19.13 9.91 -13.38
N VAL A 234 19.55 9.21 -12.33
CA VAL A 234 20.15 7.87 -12.44
C VAL A 234 19.11 6.79 -12.71
N ALA A 235 17.85 7.05 -12.37
CA ALA A 235 16.73 6.13 -12.54
C ALA A 235 15.82 6.50 -13.72
N PHE A 236 16.24 7.45 -14.57
CA PHE A 236 15.49 7.91 -15.74
C PHE A 236 15.29 6.77 -16.75
N ARG A 237 14.03 6.50 -17.11
CA ARG A 237 13.64 5.49 -18.09
C ARG A 237 13.24 6.11 -19.42
N GLY A 238 12.70 7.34 -19.40
CA GLY A 238 12.32 8.09 -20.60
C GLY A 238 11.16 7.47 -21.39
N ASN A 239 10.40 6.55 -20.79
CA ASN A 239 9.40 5.77 -21.50
C ASN A 239 8.10 6.57 -21.76
N GLN A 240 7.55 6.37 -22.96
CA GLN A 240 6.26 6.88 -23.41
C GLN A 240 5.14 6.41 -22.49
N LEU A 241 4.17 7.30 -22.21
CA LEU A 241 2.91 7.09 -21.48
C LEU A 241 2.31 5.71 -21.73
N SER A 242 2.82 4.69 -21.03
CA SER A 242 2.08 3.47 -20.73
C SER A 242 1.25 3.82 -19.50
N GLU A 243 0.06 3.22 -19.40
CA GLU A 243 -0.96 3.52 -18.39
C GLU A 243 -0.37 3.83 -17.01
N PRO A 244 -0.98 4.73 -16.22
CA PRO A 244 -0.46 5.11 -14.91
C PRO A 244 -0.31 3.86 -14.04
N GLU A 245 0.91 3.31 -13.99
CA GLU A 245 1.33 2.43 -12.93
C GLU A 245 1.17 3.26 -11.67
N THR A 246 0.10 2.99 -10.92
CA THR A 246 -0.14 3.62 -9.62
C THR A 246 1.18 3.59 -8.86
N ALA A 247 1.69 4.78 -8.53
CA ALA A 247 3.01 4.97 -7.95
C ALA A 247 3.04 4.49 -6.49
N ARG A 248 2.97 3.17 -6.36
CA ARG A 248 3.17 2.41 -5.15
C ARG A 248 4.59 1.89 -5.16
N SER A 249 5.20 1.78 -3.99
CA SER A 249 6.51 1.14 -3.86
C SER A 249 6.53 -0.21 -4.60
N PRO A 250 7.65 -0.63 -5.20
CA PRO A 250 7.74 -1.93 -5.89
C PRO A 250 7.44 -3.14 -5.00
N GLU A 251 7.32 -2.96 -3.67
CA GLU A 251 6.80 -3.98 -2.73
C GLU A 251 5.27 -4.17 -2.81
N GLU A 252 4.54 -3.27 -3.47
CA GLU A 252 3.09 -3.30 -3.72
C GLU A 252 2.75 -3.41 -5.23
N GLY A 253 3.77 -3.61 -6.08
CA GLY A 253 3.67 -3.57 -7.55
C GLY A 253 3.55 -4.94 -8.21
N GLY A 254 2.86 -5.90 -7.58
CA GLY A 254 2.30 -7.01 -8.34
C GLY A 254 1.09 -6.49 -9.11
N GLU A 255 0.95 -6.85 -10.39
CA GLU A 255 -0.35 -6.74 -11.06
C GLU A 255 -1.34 -7.67 -10.32
N GLU A 256 -1.96 -7.16 -9.27
CA GLU A 256 -3.08 -7.83 -8.61
C GLU A 256 -4.20 -7.92 -9.65
N ALA A 257 -4.63 -9.15 -9.94
CA ALA A 257 -5.78 -9.36 -10.82
C ALA A 257 -6.93 -8.47 -10.36
N LYS A 258 -7.50 -7.68 -11.26
CA LYS A 258 -8.66 -6.81 -10.95
C LYS A 258 -9.79 -7.72 -10.49
N VAL A 259 -10.06 -7.70 -9.18
CA VAL A 259 -11.27 -8.32 -8.64
C VAL A 259 -12.39 -7.31 -8.85
N ASP A 260 -13.40 -7.66 -9.66
CA ASP A 260 -14.58 -6.82 -9.95
C ASP A 260 -15.51 -6.61 -8.74
N LYS A 261 -15.02 -6.83 -7.52
CA LYS A 261 -15.75 -6.66 -6.27
C LYS A 261 -15.31 -5.40 -5.56
N THR A 262 -16.26 -4.47 -5.47
CA THR A 262 -16.07 -3.23 -4.71
C THR A 262 -16.30 -3.49 -3.23
N ILE A 263 -15.30 -3.21 -2.39
CA ILE A 263 -15.45 -3.18 -0.93
C ILE A 263 -16.21 -1.89 -0.57
N PRO A 264 -17.23 -1.93 0.32
CA PRO A 264 -18.06 -0.77 0.63
C PRO A 264 -17.35 0.20 1.59
N VAL A 265 -16.25 0.79 1.14
CA VAL A 265 -15.46 1.79 1.85
C VAL A 265 -15.51 3.13 1.11
N PRO A 266 -15.23 4.26 1.78
CA PRO A 266 -15.17 5.55 1.11
C PRO A 266 -14.17 5.57 -0.05
N GLU A 267 -14.52 6.32 -1.10
CA GLU A 267 -13.65 6.53 -2.24
C GLU A 267 -12.29 7.11 -1.81
N GLY A 268 -11.22 6.57 -2.39
CA GLY A 268 -9.84 7.00 -2.15
C GLY A 268 -9.22 6.53 -0.82
N ILE A 269 -9.96 5.77 0.00
CA ILE A 269 -9.41 5.27 1.28
C ILE A 269 -8.15 4.42 1.04
N SER A 270 -7.23 4.45 2.00
CA SER A 270 -5.99 3.67 1.94
C SER A 270 -6.22 2.18 1.65
N HIS A 271 -5.35 1.59 0.82
CA HIS A 271 -5.28 0.15 0.60
C HIS A 271 -5.12 -0.65 1.88
N ARG A 272 -4.58 -0.06 2.95
CA ARG A 272 -4.51 -0.72 4.26
C ARG A 272 -5.89 -1.08 4.82
N VAL A 273 -6.92 -0.29 4.54
CA VAL A 273 -8.29 -0.60 4.96
C VAL A 273 -8.88 -1.71 4.09
N HIS A 274 -8.60 -1.70 2.79
CA HIS A 274 -8.96 -2.79 1.87
C HIS A 274 -8.30 -4.11 2.32
N ASN A 275 -7.00 -4.09 2.58
CA ASN A 275 -6.24 -5.24 3.05
C ASN A 275 -6.72 -5.71 4.42
N LEU A 276 -7.13 -4.80 5.31
CA LEU A 276 -7.73 -5.18 6.58
C LEU A 276 -9.08 -5.87 6.41
N PHE A 277 -9.90 -5.45 5.44
CA PHE A 277 -11.16 -6.13 5.10
C PHE A 277 -10.91 -7.52 4.51
N LEU A 278 -9.97 -7.66 3.57
CA LEU A 278 -9.58 -8.96 3.00
C LEU A 278 -8.98 -9.89 4.06
N LEU A 279 -8.11 -9.37 4.93
CA LEU A 279 -7.61 -10.11 6.09
C LEU A 279 -8.74 -10.55 7.01
N ASN A 280 -9.75 -9.71 7.21
CA ASN A 280 -10.90 -10.07 8.05
C ASN A 280 -11.74 -11.19 7.42
N LEU A 281 -11.89 -11.23 6.10
CA LEU A 281 -12.50 -12.37 5.40
C LEU A 281 -11.69 -13.65 5.57
N ASP A 282 -10.37 -13.57 5.45
CA ASP A 282 -9.46 -14.72 5.62
C ASP A 282 -9.50 -15.27 7.06
N LEU A 283 -9.48 -14.37 8.07
CA LEU A 283 -9.63 -14.72 9.49
C LEU A 283 -11.02 -15.31 9.84
N CYS A 284 -11.97 -15.28 8.91
CA CYS A 284 -13.32 -15.83 9.07
C CYS A 284 -13.58 -17.04 8.15
N ASP A 285 -12.57 -17.56 7.44
CA ASP A 285 -12.69 -18.63 6.44
C ASP A 285 -13.69 -18.28 5.30
N GLU A 286 -13.86 -16.99 4.97
CA GLU A 286 -14.84 -16.50 3.98
C GLU A 286 -14.21 -15.92 2.72
N LEU A 287 -12.89 -15.77 2.66
CA LEU A 287 -12.19 -15.15 1.54
C LEU A 287 -12.41 -15.91 0.23
N ASP A 288 -12.29 -17.25 0.23
CA ASP A 288 -12.50 -18.07 -0.96
C ASP A 288 -13.93 -17.93 -1.52
N ASN A 289 -14.94 -17.95 -0.64
CA ASN A 289 -16.33 -17.74 -1.01
C ASN A 289 -16.55 -16.33 -1.58
N TRP A 290 -15.91 -15.34 -0.96
CA TRP A 290 -15.97 -13.96 -1.42
C TRP A 290 -15.28 -13.78 -2.78
N LEU A 291 -14.19 -14.49 -3.08
CA LEU A 291 -13.54 -14.44 -4.40
C LEU A 291 -14.31 -15.26 -5.46
N GLY A 292 -14.81 -16.44 -5.10
CA GLY A 292 -15.48 -17.37 -6.01
C GLY A 292 -16.89 -16.96 -6.46
N THR A 293 -17.58 -16.10 -5.70
CA THR A 293 -18.91 -15.60 -6.08
C THR A 293 -18.90 -14.60 -7.25
N SER A 294 -17.75 -14.31 -7.87
CA SER A 294 -17.66 -13.51 -9.11
C SER A 294 -17.87 -14.31 -10.40
N THR A 295 -17.80 -15.65 -10.37
CA THR A 295 -17.77 -16.47 -11.60
C THR A 295 -19.12 -17.02 -12.06
N GLU A 296 -20.23 -16.71 -11.39
CA GLU A 296 -21.55 -17.34 -11.69
C GLU A 296 -22.58 -16.43 -12.40
N ASN A 297 -22.25 -15.19 -12.78
CA ASN A 297 -23.24 -14.26 -13.35
C ASN A 297 -23.12 -13.97 -14.87
N ASP A 298 -22.33 -14.73 -15.62
CA ASP A 298 -22.14 -14.52 -17.07
C ASP A 298 -22.48 -15.77 -17.92
N GLY A 299 -23.57 -16.45 -17.56
CA GLY A 299 -24.03 -17.67 -18.22
C GLY A 299 -25.54 -17.85 -18.16
N GLY A 300 -26.29 -16.96 -18.81
CA GLY A 300 -27.73 -17.08 -18.95
C GLY A 300 -28.22 -16.37 -20.23
N GLU A 301 -27.99 -17.01 -21.37
CA GLU A 301 -28.85 -16.85 -22.56
C GLU A 301 -30.02 -17.83 -22.50
#